data_AF-A0A0M2V0K1-F1
#
_entry.id   AF-A0A0M2V0K1-F1
#
_cell.length_a   1.000
_cell.length_b   1.000
_cell.length_c   1.000
_cell.angle_alpha   90.00
_cell.angle_beta   90.00
_cell.angle_gamma   90.00
#
_symmetry.space_group_name_H-M   'P 1'
#
loop_
_entity.id
_entity.type
_entity.pdbx_description
1 polymer ?
#
loop_
_entity_poly.entity_id
_entity_poly.type
_entity_poly.pdbx_seq_one_letter_code
_entity_poly.pdbx_strand_id
1 'polypeptide(L)'
;MKGFLEITPEQAADLYVINTCTVTSTSDEKSRQCIKKVRKKNPRATVVVTGCYAEADAETINNMEGVDYVITKAQEAQLAEIVCRDTVHRVPAQKTITPLANSNATEDSIYHLKISQFAGHTRAFLKIEDGCDMYCSYCIIPYVRGGIKSRRHKRFLKRHGVSLEMVTRRSY
;
A
#
# COMPACT_ATOMS: atom_id res chain seq x y z
N MET A 1 6.62 8.69 13.02
CA MET A 1 5.38 8.10 13.58
C MET A 1 5.65 7.77 15.02
N LYS A 2 4.82 8.25 15.97
CA LYS A 2 4.88 7.79 17.36
C LYS A 2 4.10 6.47 17.44
N GLY A 3 4.73 5.38 17.86
CA GLY A 3 4.02 4.18 18.31
C GLY A 3 4.56 2.81 17.85
N PHE A 4 5.28 2.71 16.73
CA PHE A 4 5.76 1.42 16.19
C PHE A 4 7.27 1.40 16.00
N LEU A 5 7.87 0.25 16.30
CA LEU A 5 9.26 -0.05 16.00
C LEU A 5 9.31 -1.03 14.84
N GLU A 6 10.01 -0.68 13.77
CA GLU A 6 10.26 -1.61 12.67
C GLU A 6 11.22 -2.71 13.15
N ILE A 7 10.85 -3.96 12.88
CA ILE A 7 11.66 -5.12 13.27
C ILE A 7 12.19 -5.84 12.04
N THR A 8 13.23 -6.65 12.23
CA THR A 8 13.78 -7.44 11.14
C THR A 8 12.85 -8.61 10.77
N PRO A 9 12.88 -9.10 9.52
CA PRO A 9 12.04 -10.21 9.07
C PRO A 9 12.19 -11.52 9.86
N GLU A 10 13.28 -11.69 10.61
CA GLU A 10 13.56 -12.85 11.46
C GLU A 10 12.77 -12.78 12.77
N GLN A 11 12.46 -11.60 13.29
CA GLN A 11 11.75 -11.39 14.55
C GLN A 11 10.22 -11.43 14.36
N ALA A 12 9.49 -11.89 15.37
CA ALA A 12 8.03 -11.89 15.36
C ALA A 12 7.50 -10.48 15.66
N ALA A 13 6.63 -9.94 14.80
CA ALA A 13 5.95 -8.66 15.02
C ALA A 13 4.61 -8.86 15.70
N ASP A 14 4.18 -7.84 16.45
CA ASP A 14 2.81 -7.72 16.95
C ASP A 14 1.84 -7.20 15.87
N LEU A 15 2.37 -6.53 14.83
CA LEU A 15 1.63 -5.99 13.70
C LEU A 15 2.37 -6.31 12.39
N TYR A 16 1.67 -6.89 11.44
CA TYR A 16 2.15 -7.08 10.07
C TYR A 16 1.28 -6.25 9.11
N VAL A 17 1.92 -5.46 8.26
CA VAL A 17 1.28 -4.79 7.12
C VAL A 17 1.79 -5.42 5.83
N ILE A 18 0.93 -6.14 5.12
CA ILE A 18 1.27 -6.85 3.88
C ILE A 18 0.74 -6.05 2.70
N ASN A 19 1.64 -5.42 1.95
CA ASN A 19 1.32 -4.79 0.68
C ASN A 19 1.36 -5.83 -0.45
N THR A 20 0.19 -6.17 -0.95
CA THR A 20 -0.02 -7.23 -1.96
C THR A 20 0.03 -6.69 -3.38
N CYS A 21 0.42 -7.55 -4.31
CA CYS A 21 0.39 -7.26 -5.74
C CYS A 21 -0.57 -8.22 -6.43
N THR A 22 -1.25 -7.73 -7.46
CA THR A 22 -2.01 -8.57 -8.39
C THR A 22 -1.76 -8.10 -9.82
N VAL A 23 -1.28 -9.03 -10.63
CA VAL A 23 -1.03 -8.92 -12.07
C VAL A 23 -0.89 -10.32 -12.67
N THR A 24 -0.43 -11.29 -11.88
CA THR A 24 -0.29 -12.69 -12.25
C THR A 24 -0.80 -13.59 -11.13
N SER A 25 -1.26 -14.79 -11.46
CA SER A 25 -1.65 -15.78 -10.45
C SER A 25 -0.53 -16.07 -9.44
N THR A 26 0.73 -16.07 -9.91
CA THR A 26 1.91 -16.25 -9.05
C THR A 26 2.11 -15.09 -8.06
N SER A 27 1.78 -13.84 -8.41
CA SER A 27 1.84 -12.73 -7.45
C SER A 27 0.79 -12.89 -6.35
N ASP A 28 -0.38 -13.38 -6.72
CA ASP A 28 -1.48 -13.60 -5.76
C ASP A 28 -1.14 -14.78 -4.83
N GLU A 29 -0.58 -15.87 -5.39
CA GLU A 29 -0.10 -17.01 -4.60
C GLU A 29 0.97 -16.61 -3.58
N LYS A 30 1.97 -15.82 -4.00
CA LYS A 30 3.01 -15.31 -3.09
C LYS A 30 2.41 -14.45 -1.98
N SER A 31 1.42 -13.61 -2.32
CA SER A 31 0.69 -12.79 -1.33
C SER A 31 -0.03 -13.67 -0.31
N ARG A 32 -0.75 -14.72 -0.77
CA ARG A 32 -1.43 -15.67 0.13
C ARG A 32 -0.46 -16.47 1.00
N GLN A 33 0.66 -16.91 0.43
CA GLN A 33 1.71 -17.62 1.18
C GLN A 33 2.32 -16.73 2.26
N CYS A 34 2.54 -15.45 1.97
CA CYS A 34 3.04 -14.46 2.94
C CYS A 34 2.09 -14.34 4.14
N ILE A 35 0.79 -14.17 3.89
CA ILE A 35 -0.25 -14.08 4.94
C ILE A 35 -0.21 -15.31 5.85
N LYS A 36 -0.21 -16.52 5.28
CA LYS A 36 -0.12 -17.77 6.05
C LYS A 36 1.16 -17.86 6.87
N LYS A 37 2.30 -17.43 6.30
CA LYS A 37 3.61 -17.46 6.96
C LYS A 37 3.64 -16.54 8.18
N VAL A 38 3.15 -15.30 8.06
CA VAL A 38 3.17 -14.36 9.20
C VAL A 38 2.21 -14.79 10.31
N ARG A 39 1.03 -15.32 9.96
CA ARG A 39 0.08 -15.83 10.96
C ARG A 39 0.65 -17.03 11.72
N LYS A 40 1.33 -17.94 11.03
CA LYS A 40 2.03 -19.06 11.67
C LYS A 40 3.16 -18.58 12.59
N LYS A 41 3.84 -17.50 12.21
CA LYS A 41 4.96 -16.93 12.97
C LYS A 41 4.51 -16.29 14.28
N ASN A 42 3.40 -15.55 14.25
CA ASN A 42 2.77 -15.03 15.46
C ASN A 42 1.24 -15.09 15.34
N PRO A 43 0.59 -16.10 15.94
CA PRO A 43 -0.86 -16.25 15.92
C PRO A 43 -1.62 -15.07 16.54
N ARG A 44 -0.98 -14.31 17.44
CA ARG A 44 -1.57 -13.17 18.15
C ARG A 44 -1.32 -11.83 17.47
N ALA A 45 -0.54 -11.79 16.39
CA ALA A 45 -0.28 -10.55 15.68
C ALA A 45 -1.53 -10.05 14.95
N THR A 46 -1.67 -8.74 14.88
CA THR A 46 -2.59 -8.09 13.96
C THR A 46 -2.03 -8.14 12.55
N VAL A 47 -2.78 -8.69 11.60
CA VAL A 47 -2.40 -8.82 10.19
C VAL A 47 -3.30 -7.94 9.34
N VAL A 48 -2.69 -6.89 8.79
CA VAL A 48 -3.32 -5.94 7.87
C VAL A 48 -2.86 -6.27 6.46
N VAL A 49 -3.80 -6.44 5.54
CA VAL A 49 -3.52 -6.68 4.13
C VAL A 49 -4.00 -5.48 3.32
N THR A 50 -3.15 -4.98 2.44
CA THR A 50 -3.45 -3.84 1.55
C THR A 50 -2.83 -4.08 0.17
N GLY A 51 -2.99 -3.14 -0.76
CA GLY A 51 -2.40 -3.19 -2.09
C GLY A 51 -3.33 -3.73 -3.18
N CYS A 52 -2.75 -4.08 -4.33
CA CYS A 52 -3.52 -4.32 -5.55
C CYS A 52 -4.38 -5.59 -5.46
N TYR A 53 -3.92 -6.65 -4.78
CA TYR A 53 -4.73 -7.86 -4.63
C TYR A 53 -5.90 -7.64 -3.67
N ALA A 54 -5.68 -6.89 -2.58
CA ALA A 54 -6.74 -6.46 -1.67
C ALA A 54 -7.81 -5.59 -2.35
N GLU A 55 -7.42 -4.81 -3.34
CA GLU A 55 -8.36 -4.02 -4.14
C GLU A 55 -9.11 -4.86 -5.18
N ALA A 56 -8.44 -5.82 -5.82
CA ALA A 56 -9.05 -6.68 -6.83
C ALA A 56 -10.02 -7.71 -6.27
N ASP A 57 -9.73 -8.26 -5.08
CA ASP A 57 -10.47 -9.37 -4.49
C ASP A 57 -10.46 -9.29 -2.96
N ALA A 58 -11.02 -8.19 -2.45
CA ALA A 58 -11.11 -7.92 -1.02
C ALA A 58 -11.85 -9.03 -0.26
N GLU A 59 -12.90 -9.59 -0.84
CA GLU A 59 -13.73 -10.62 -0.22
C GLU A 59 -12.95 -11.91 0.02
N THR A 60 -12.21 -12.39 -0.98
CA THR A 60 -11.36 -13.59 -0.81
C THR A 60 -10.34 -13.36 0.29
N ILE A 61 -9.64 -12.22 0.29
CA ILE A 61 -8.62 -11.92 1.32
C ILE A 61 -9.26 -11.82 2.70
N ASN A 62 -10.41 -11.17 2.84
CA ASN A 62 -11.12 -11.04 4.11
C ASN A 62 -11.61 -12.40 4.65
N ASN A 63 -11.91 -13.35 3.74
CA ASN A 63 -12.29 -14.71 4.10
C ASN A 63 -11.10 -15.62 4.44
N MET A 64 -9.86 -15.20 4.15
CA MET A 64 -8.68 -15.96 4.51
C MET A 64 -8.49 -16.04 6.02
N GLU A 65 -8.19 -17.24 6.50
CA GLU A 65 -7.75 -17.44 7.88
C GLU A 65 -6.45 -16.67 8.13
N GLY A 66 -6.46 -15.85 9.17
CA GLY A 66 -5.29 -15.10 9.62
C GLY A 66 -5.15 -13.69 9.06
N VAL A 67 -6.18 -13.14 8.41
CA VAL A 67 -6.30 -11.70 8.11
C VAL A 67 -7.24 -11.04 9.10
N ASP A 68 -6.82 -9.94 9.70
CA ASP A 68 -7.65 -9.15 10.64
C ASP A 68 -8.28 -7.94 9.95
N TYR A 69 -7.53 -7.29 9.05
CA TYR A 69 -7.96 -6.10 8.32
C TYR A 69 -7.60 -6.17 6.84
N VAL A 70 -8.52 -5.74 5.98
CA VAL A 70 -8.27 -5.48 4.56
C VAL A 70 -8.46 -3.99 4.31
N ILE A 71 -7.39 -3.32 3.88
CA ILE A 71 -7.36 -1.87 3.65
C ILE A 71 -7.20 -1.62 2.15
N THR A 72 -8.22 -1.02 1.54
CA THR A 72 -8.22 -0.66 0.12
C THR A 72 -7.40 0.61 -0.12
N LYS A 73 -7.13 0.90 -1.39
CA LYS A 73 -6.37 2.09 -1.81
C LYS A 73 -7.02 3.40 -1.33
N ALA A 74 -8.35 3.45 -1.27
CA ALA A 74 -9.08 4.62 -0.77
C ALA A 74 -8.79 4.90 0.72
N GLN A 75 -8.53 3.85 1.49
CA GLN A 75 -8.32 3.90 2.94
C GLN A 75 -6.82 3.91 3.32
N GLU A 76 -5.90 3.79 2.36
CA GLU A 76 -4.45 3.67 2.62
C GLU A 76 -3.90 4.85 3.45
N ALA A 77 -4.40 6.06 3.24
CA ALA A 77 -4.00 7.24 4.01
C ALA A 77 -4.44 7.19 5.48
N GLN A 78 -5.47 6.41 5.79
CA GLN A 78 -6.01 6.20 7.13
C GLN A 78 -5.44 4.93 7.79
N LEU A 79 -4.58 4.16 7.11
CA LEU A 79 -4.04 2.90 7.63
C LEU A 79 -3.47 3.07 9.03
N ALA A 80 -2.66 4.11 9.25
CA ALA A 80 -2.08 4.37 10.56
C ALA A 80 -3.14 4.64 11.64
N GLU A 81 -4.22 5.35 11.29
CA GLU A 81 -5.31 5.63 12.22
C GLU A 81 -6.12 4.37 12.55
N ILE A 82 -6.51 3.61 11.51
CA ILE A 82 -7.29 2.36 11.64
C ILE A 82 -6.52 1.38 12.52
N VAL A 83 -5.23 1.20 12.24
CA VAL A 83 -4.39 0.28 13.02
C VAL A 83 -4.19 0.79 14.44
N CYS A 84 -3.88 2.08 14.65
CA CYS A 84 -3.65 2.63 15.99
C CYS A 84 -4.90 2.60 16.87
N ARG A 85 -6.09 2.85 16.32
CA ARG A 85 -7.35 2.84 17.09
C ARG A 85 -7.57 1.48 17.76
N ASP A 86 -7.34 0.40 17.04
CA ASP A 86 -7.70 -0.94 17.50
C ASP A 86 -6.54 -1.64 18.22
N THR A 87 -5.28 -1.37 17.82
CA THR A 87 -4.09 -1.96 18.47
C THR A 87 -3.84 -1.43 19.89
N VAL A 88 -4.25 -0.20 20.21
CA VAL A 88 -4.09 0.39 21.56
C VAL A 88 -4.98 -0.31 22.61
N HIS A 89 -6.07 -0.94 22.19
CA HIS A 89 -7.04 -1.54 23.12
C HIS A 89 -7.01 -3.07 23.19
N ARG A 90 -6.16 -3.77 22.41
CA ARG A 90 -6.12 -5.26 22.33
C ARG A 90 -7.51 -5.89 22.21
N VAL A 91 -8.43 -5.21 21.52
CA VAL A 91 -9.75 -5.79 21.23
C VAL A 91 -9.50 -6.86 20.16
N PRO A 92 -10.01 -8.10 20.33
CA PRO A 92 -9.94 -9.10 19.28
C PRO A 92 -10.59 -8.49 18.04
N ALA A 93 -9.83 -8.34 16.95
CA ALA A 93 -10.32 -7.76 15.72
C ALA A 93 -11.52 -8.60 15.25
N GLN A 94 -12.74 -8.13 15.52
CA GLN A 94 -13.88 -8.55 14.74
C GLN A 94 -13.52 -8.19 13.31
N LYS A 95 -13.66 -9.13 12.37
CA LYS A 95 -13.48 -8.92 10.92
C LYS A 95 -14.28 -7.69 10.52
N THR A 96 -13.65 -6.53 10.58
CA THR A 96 -14.32 -5.27 10.35
C THR A 96 -14.01 -4.94 8.93
N ILE A 97 -14.96 -5.25 8.05
CA ILE A 97 -15.07 -4.57 6.77
C ILE A 97 -15.26 -3.12 7.15
N THR A 98 -14.19 -2.33 7.11
CA THR A 98 -14.35 -0.88 7.25
C THR A 98 -15.13 -0.48 6.01
N PRO A 99 -16.41 -0.05 6.13
CA PRO A 99 -17.23 0.20 4.97
C PRO A 99 -16.49 1.11 4.00
N LEU A 100 -16.74 0.97 2.70
CA LEU A 100 -16.40 1.98 1.71
C LEU A 100 -17.14 3.27 2.11
N ALA A 101 -16.61 3.99 3.10
CA ALA A 101 -16.92 5.38 3.24
C ALA A 101 -16.48 5.98 1.90
N ASN A 102 -17.40 6.68 1.27
CA ASN A 102 -17.15 7.65 0.22
C ASN A 102 -16.21 8.73 0.78
N SER A 103 -14.99 8.33 1.14
CA SER A 103 -13.90 9.25 1.25
C SER A 103 -13.72 9.67 -0.19
N ASN A 104 -14.10 10.91 -0.47
CA ASN A 104 -13.47 11.66 -1.54
C ASN A 104 -11.97 11.58 -1.23
N ALA A 105 -11.32 10.51 -1.70
CA ALA A 105 -9.90 10.30 -1.57
C ALA A 105 -9.31 11.46 -2.35
N THR A 106 -9.06 12.55 -1.62
CA THR A 106 -8.48 13.77 -2.18
C THR A 106 -7.29 13.32 -3.00
N GLU A 107 -7.18 13.80 -4.24
CA GLU A 107 -6.16 13.39 -5.20
C GLU A 107 -4.75 13.37 -4.58
N ASP A 108 -4.53 14.13 -3.51
CA ASP A 108 -3.28 14.25 -2.76
C ASP A 108 -2.91 13.07 -1.84
N SER A 109 -3.83 12.17 -1.44
CA SER A 109 -3.57 11.16 -0.41
C SER A 109 -2.53 10.11 -0.85
N ILE A 110 -2.64 9.61 -2.09
CA ILE A 110 -1.69 8.69 -2.73
C ILE A 110 -0.30 9.32 -3.00
N TYR A 111 -0.19 10.64 -2.87
CA TYR A 111 1.01 11.41 -3.22
C TYR A 111 1.70 12.06 -2.01
N HIS A 112 1.25 11.78 -0.79
CA HIS A 112 1.84 12.34 0.43
C HIS A 112 3.02 11.56 1.01
N LEU A 113 3.42 10.44 0.39
CA LEU A 113 4.58 9.66 0.78
C LEU A 113 5.87 10.49 0.70
N LYS A 114 6.57 10.63 1.83
CA LYS A 114 7.92 11.21 1.90
C LYS A 114 8.93 10.07 1.90
N ILE A 115 9.99 10.19 1.10
CA ILE A 115 11.14 9.30 1.19
C ILE A 115 11.84 9.66 2.51
N SER A 116 11.74 8.79 3.52
CA SER A 116 12.40 8.96 4.81
C SER A 116 13.76 8.29 4.87
N GLN A 117 13.95 7.18 4.14
CA GLN A 117 15.17 6.38 4.16
C GLN A 117 15.31 5.56 2.88
N PHE A 118 16.55 5.27 2.51
CA PHE A 118 16.89 4.32 1.47
C PHE A 118 17.20 2.99 2.17
N ALA A 119 16.30 2.00 2.09
CA ALA A 119 16.41 0.72 2.76
C ALA A 119 17.56 -0.15 2.18
N GLY A 120 18.82 0.26 2.39
CA GLY A 120 20.01 -0.43 1.86
C GLY A 120 20.23 -0.27 0.36
N HIS A 121 19.42 0.52 -0.33
CA HIS A 121 19.55 0.80 -1.76
C HIS A 121 20.25 2.14 -2.02
N THR A 122 20.98 2.25 -3.13
CA THR A 122 21.59 3.53 -3.57
C THR A 122 20.63 4.42 -4.37
N ARG A 123 19.41 3.93 -4.65
CA ARG A 123 18.39 4.60 -5.46
C ARG A 123 17.06 4.61 -4.73
N ALA A 124 16.33 5.72 -4.82
CA ALA A 124 14.95 5.81 -4.37
C ALA A 124 14.00 5.59 -5.55
N PHE A 125 12.89 4.89 -5.27
CA PHE A 125 11.74 4.89 -6.15
C PHE A 125 10.85 6.08 -5.82
N LEU A 126 10.52 6.84 -6.84
CA LEU A 126 9.68 8.01 -6.69
C LEU A 126 8.51 7.89 -7.66
N LYS A 127 7.34 7.63 -7.10
CA LYS A 127 6.09 7.51 -7.85
C LYS A 127 5.72 8.88 -8.41
N ILE A 128 5.76 9.02 -9.73
CA ILE A 128 5.33 10.23 -10.47
C ILE A 128 3.92 10.08 -11.06
N GLU A 129 3.45 8.85 -11.20
CA GLU A 129 2.18 8.52 -11.84
C GLU A 129 1.63 7.20 -11.27
N ASP A 130 0.33 6.99 -11.40
CA ASP A 130 -0.35 5.74 -11.09
C ASP A 130 -1.54 5.52 -12.02
N GLY A 131 -1.98 4.28 -12.17
CA GLY A 131 -3.12 3.95 -13.04
C GLY A 131 -2.73 3.74 -14.50
N CYS A 132 -3.72 3.40 -15.33
CA CYS A 132 -3.55 3.17 -16.77
C CYS A 132 -4.89 3.35 -17.50
N ASP A 133 -4.88 4.13 -18.59
CA ASP A 133 -6.06 4.31 -19.46
C ASP A 133 -6.11 3.30 -20.62
N MET A 134 -5.10 2.41 -20.72
CA MET A 134 -5.07 1.37 -21.73
C MET A 134 -5.72 0.09 -21.23
N TYR A 135 -6.84 -0.27 -21.84
CA TYR A 135 -7.60 -1.50 -21.55
C TYR A 135 -7.11 -2.67 -22.41
N CYS A 136 -5.85 -3.06 -22.22
CA CYS A 136 -5.33 -4.27 -22.85
C CYS A 136 -6.15 -5.48 -22.41
N SER A 137 -6.42 -6.41 -23.33
CA SER A 137 -7.24 -7.61 -23.10
C SER A 137 -6.76 -8.50 -21.95
N TYR A 138 -5.51 -8.38 -21.52
CA TYR A 138 -4.87 -9.17 -20.47
C TYR A 138 -4.59 -8.39 -19.18
N CYS A 139 -4.80 -7.07 -19.15
CA CYS A 139 -4.28 -6.21 -18.08
C CYS A 139 -5.37 -5.85 -17.05
N ILE A 140 -5.14 -6.20 -15.79
CA ILE A 140 -6.07 -5.90 -14.69
C ILE A 140 -5.91 -4.46 -14.15
N ILE A 141 -4.82 -3.76 -14.51
CA ILE A 141 -4.43 -2.48 -13.89
C ILE A 141 -5.50 -1.38 -14.00
N PRO A 142 -6.20 -1.17 -15.13
CA PRO A 142 -7.24 -0.13 -15.20
C PRO A 142 -8.36 -0.33 -14.17
N TYR A 143 -8.66 -1.58 -13.81
CA TYR A 143 -9.69 -1.94 -12.84
C TYR A 143 -9.22 -1.76 -11.39
N VAL A 144 -7.96 -2.11 -11.12
CA VAL A 144 -7.41 -2.13 -9.76
C VAL A 144 -6.81 -0.79 -9.35
N ARG A 145 -6.21 -0.05 -10.28
CA ARG A 145 -5.55 1.23 -10.00
C ARG A 145 -6.34 2.44 -10.48
N GLY A 146 -7.34 2.22 -11.33
CA GLY A 146 -8.11 3.26 -12.02
C GLY A 146 -7.35 3.84 -13.21
N GLY A 147 -7.96 4.87 -13.81
CA GLY A 147 -7.35 5.67 -14.87
C GLY A 147 -6.08 6.40 -14.40
N ILE A 148 -5.34 6.92 -15.37
CA ILE A 148 -4.04 7.57 -15.15
C ILE A 148 -4.18 8.79 -14.21
N LYS A 149 -3.25 8.89 -13.27
CA LYS A 149 -3.14 10.02 -12.34
C LYS A 149 -1.66 10.37 -12.17
N SER A 150 -1.27 11.54 -12.65
CA SER A 150 0.12 12.03 -12.57
C SER A 150 0.29 13.09 -11.49
N ARG A 151 1.47 13.12 -10.85
CA ARG A 151 1.82 14.15 -9.85
C ARG A 151 2.14 15.47 -10.52
N ARG A 152 1.58 16.56 -9.98
CA ARG A 152 1.85 17.91 -10.50
C ARG A 152 3.30 18.33 -10.20
N HIS A 153 4.08 18.47 -11.27
CA HIS A 153 5.53 18.75 -11.29
C HIS A 153 6.02 19.79 -10.25
N LYS A 154 5.42 21.00 -10.20
CA LYS A 154 5.89 22.08 -9.32
C LYS A 154 5.78 21.77 -7.81
N ARG A 155 4.71 21.07 -7.38
CA ARG A 155 4.51 20.69 -5.97
C ARG A 155 5.42 19.53 -5.56
N PHE A 156 5.74 18.67 -6.52
CA PHE A 156 6.53 17.46 -6.34
C PHE A 156 8.03 17.74 -6.14
N LEU A 157 8.65 18.53 -7.00
CA LEU A 157 10.09 18.81 -6.95
C LEU A 157 10.50 19.57 -5.68
N LYS A 158 9.73 20.61 -5.34
CA LYS A 158 9.96 21.41 -4.12
C LYS A 158 9.90 20.57 -2.85
N ARG A 159 9.06 19.52 -2.81
CA ARG A 159 8.87 18.67 -1.63
C ARG A 159 9.99 17.64 -1.44
N HIS A 160 10.66 17.24 -2.52
CA HIS A 160 11.73 16.24 -2.48
C HIS A 160 13.14 16.85 -2.66
N GLY A 161 13.26 18.18 -2.65
CA GLY A 161 14.55 18.87 -2.75
C GLY A 161 15.27 18.65 -4.09
N VAL A 162 14.55 18.23 -5.13
CA VAL A 162 15.11 17.96 -6.46
C VAL A 162 15.06 19.26 -7.26
N SER A 163 16.22 19.87 -7.50
CA SER A 163 16.39 20.93 -8.49
C SER A 163 16.42 20.30 -9.89
N LEU A 164 15.47 20.67 -10.76
CA LEU A 164 15.59 20.43 -12.19
C LEU A 164 16.12 21.71 -12.83
N GLU A 165 17.43 21.75 -13.10
CA GLU A 165 17.92 22.61 -14.16
C GLU A 165 17.44 22.01 -15.48
N MET A 166 16.52 22.68 -16.15
CA MET A 166 16.11 22.31 -17.50
C MET A 166 17.32 22.46 -18.42
N VAL A 167 18.04 21.36 -18.68
CA VAL A 167 18.97 21.28 -19.79
C VAL A 167 18.13 21.18 -21.06
N THR A 168 17.72 22.32 -21.61
CA THR A 168 17.14 22.37 -22.95
C THR A 168 18.21 21.91 -23.93
N ARG A 169 18.00 20.74 -24.56
CA ARG A 169 18.81 20.34 -25.72
C ARG A 169 18.68 21.46 -26.76
N ARG A 170 19.81 22.08 -27.11
CA ARG A 170 19.93 22.90 -28.32
C ARG A 170 19.46 22.04 -29.50
N SER A 171 18.46 22.55 -30.22
CA SER A 171 18.05 22.01 -31.50
C SER A 171 19.26 21.91 -32.43
N TYR A 172 19.41 20.77 -33.09
CA TYR A 172 20.14 20.69 -34.36
C TYR A 172 19.13 20.89 -35.49
#